data_AF-A0A7S0W2Z8-F1
#
_entry.id   AF-A0A7S0W2Z8-F1
#
_cell.length_a   1.000
_cell.length_b   1.000
_cell.length_c   1.000
_cell.angle_alpha   90.00
_cell.angle_beta   90.00
_cell.angle_gamma   90.00
#
_symmetry.space_group_name_H-M   'P 1'
#
loop_
_entity.id
_entity.type
_entity.pdbx_description
1 polymer ?
#
loop_
_entity_poly.entity_id
_entity_poly.type
_entity_poly.pdbx_seq_one_letter_code
_entity_poly.pdbx_strand_id
1 'polypeptide(L)'
;LRAPPAEWLHRYLIAKRAVESDLIDNHGKSGALRPIIVRPSLVWTWSKPASFLPVGAFTVGNALGLPFVDRPVQVSTLAKSVVGAILDPKESGIFDYKGMERVARGAGR
;
A
#
# COMPACT_ATOMS: atom_id res chain seq x y z
N LEU A 1 11.39 -29.75 -3.39
CA LEU A 1 11.92 -28.73 -4.31
C LEU A 1 11.33 -27.38 -3.91
N ARG A 2 12.15 -26.39 -3.55
CA ARG A 2 11.70 -25.06 -3.13
C ARG A 2 11.18 -24.34 -4.38
N ALA A 3 9.94 -23.86 -4.36
CA ALA A 3 9.37 -23.14 -5.50
C ALA A 3 10.29 -21.94 -5.87
N PRO A 4 10.48 -21.64 -7.17
CA PRO A 4 11.28 -20.49 -7.59
C PRO A 4 10.72 -19.19 -6.98
N PRO A 5 11.57 -18.19 -6.66
CA PRO A 5 11.15 -16.96 -5.98
C PRO A 5 9.96 -16.24 -6.64
N ALA A 6 9.87 -16.32 -7.97
CA ALA A 6 8.77 -15.74 -8.75
C ALA A 6 7.43 -16.45 -8.51
N GLU A 7 7.41 -17.77 -8.36
CA GLU A 7 6.17 -18.52 -8.17
C GLU A 7 5.56 -18.26 -6.79
N TRP A 8 6.41 -18.25 -5.75
CA TRP A 8 5.98 -17.86 -4.40
C TRP A 8 5.42 -16.44 -4.39
N LEU A 9 6.13 -15.48 -5.01
CA LEU A 9 5.71 -14.09 -5.05
C LEU A 9 4.38 -13.94 -5.78
N HIS A 10 4.21 -14.64 -6.91
CA HIS A 10 2.97 -14.64 -7.67
C HIS A 10 1.78 -15.14 -6.84
N ARG A 11 1.93 -16.31 -6.17
CA ARG A 11 0.90 -16.85 -5.28
C ARG A 11 0.57 -15.90 -4.13
N TYR A 12 1.60 -15.27 -3.54
CA TYR A 12 1.43 -14.27 -2.48
C TYR A 12 0.63 -13.04 -2.95
N LEU A 13 0.93 -12.53 -4.15
CA LEU A 13 0.20 -11.39 -4.72
C LEU A 13 -1.27 -11.74 -5.05
N ILE A 14 -1.52 -12.94 -5.58
CA ILE A 14 -2.89 -13.45 -5.79
C ILE A 14 -3.64 -13.49 -4.45
N ALA A 15 -3.04 -14.08 -3.42
CA ALA A 15 -3.67 -14.19 -2.11
C ALA A 15 -4.03 -12.81 -1.54
N LYS A 16 -3.15 -11.81 -1.68
CA LYS A 16 -3.47 -10.43 -1.28
C LYS A 16 -4.67 -9.86 -2.03
N ARG A 17 -4.73 -10.03 -3.35
CA ARG A 17 -5.87 -9.54 -4.16
C ARG A 17 -7.19 -10.23 -3.81
N ALA A 18 -7.16 -11.52 -3.49
CA ALA A 18 -8.33 -12.25 -3.04
C ALA A 18 -8.88 -11.66 -1.72
N VAL A 19 -8.02 -11.41 -0.73
CA VAL A 19 -8.43 -10.79 0.54
C VAL A 19 -8.98 -9.38 0.32
N GLU A 20 -8.34 -8.57 -0.51
CA GLU A 20 -8.82 -7.21 -0.80
C GLU A 20 -10.19 -7.22 -1.47
N SER A 21 -10.43 -8.16 -2.39
CA SER A 21 -11.73 -8.31 -3.06
C SER A 21 -12.80 -8.76 -2.09
N ASP A 22 -12.51 -9.75 -1.24
CA ASP A 22 -13.45 -10.24 -0.21
C ASP A 22 -13.87 -9.14 0.78
N LEU A 23 -12.89 -8.36 1.27
CA LEU A 23 -13.16 -7.22 2.17
C LEU A 23 -14.07 -6.16 1.54
N ILE A 24 -13.95 -5.91 0.23
CA ILE A 24 -14.76 -4.92 -0.47
C ILE A 24 -16.12 -5.51 -0.86
N ASP A 25 -16.10 -6.62 -1.60
CA ASP A 25 -17.26 -7.14 -2.31
C ASP A 25 -18.23 -7.86 -1.39
N ASN A 26 -17.74 -8.51 -0.33
CA ASN A 26 -18.59 -9.26 0.60
C ASN A 26 -18.84 -8.46 1.88
N HIS A 27 -17.77 -7.97 2.53
CA HIS A 27 -17.90 -7.28 3.81
C HIS A 27 -18.24 -5.79 3.68
N GLY A 28 -17.66 -5.11 2.69
CA GLY A 28 -17.93 -3.70 2.42
C GLY A 28 -19.35 -3.48 1.90
N LYS A 29 -19.77 -4.24 0.88
CA LYS A 29 -21.12 -4.10 0.29
C LYS A 29 -22.25 -4.52 1.23
N SER A 30 -22.03 -5.49 2.11
CA SER A 30 -23.02 -5.87 3.13
C SER A 30 -23.13 -4.85 4.27
N GLY A 31 -22.23 -3.86 4.34
CA GLY A 31 -22.15 -2.90 5.44
C GLY A 31 -21.60 -3.49 6.74
N ALA A 32 -21.14 -4.74 6.73
CA ALA A 32 -20.57 -5.40 7.91
C ALA A 32 -19.24 -4.76 8.33
N LEU A 33 -18.46 -4.27 7.38
CA LEU A 33 -17.19 -3.56 7.62
C LEU A 33 -17.11 -2.29 6.77
N ARG A 34 -16.40 -1.28 7.27
CA ARG A 34 -15.89 -0.16 6.47
C ARG A 34 -14.45 -0.47 6.05
N PRO A 35 -14.21 -0.97 4.82
CA PRO A 35 -12.88 -1.41 4.43
C PRO A 35 -11.94 -0.22 4.28
N ILE A 36 -10.76 -0.33 4.88
CA ILE A 36 -9.62 0.57 4.69
C ILE A 36 -8.44 -0.30 4.28
N ILE A 37 -8.04 -0.21 3.02
CA ILE A 37 -7.00 -1.06 2.45
C ILE A 37 -5.86 -0.17 1.98
N VAL A 38 -4.78 -0.13 2.75
CA VAL A 38 -3.54 0.53 2.32
C VAL A 38 -2.73 -0.39 1.42
N ARG A 39 -2.46 0.04 0.20
CA ARG A 39 -1.74 -0.72 -0.83
C ARG A 39 -0.39 -0.06 -1.12
N PRO A 40 0.59 -0.18 -0.20
CA PRO A 40 1.92 0.33 -0.45
C PRO A 40 2.64 -0.49 -1.51
N SER A 41 3.54 0.19 -2.20
CA SER A 41 4.57 -0.38 -3.07
C SER A 41 5.78 -0.81 -2.21
N LEU A 42 6.99 -0.32 -2.51
CA LEU A 42 8.15 -0.48 -1.66
C LEU A 42 8.06 0.43 -0.43
N VAL A 43 8.19 -0.15 0.75
CA VAL A 43 8.17 0.60 2.02
C VAL A 43 9.60 0.87 2.49
N TRP A 44 9.89 2.10 2.91
CA TRP A 44 11.24 2.50 3.33
C TRP A 44 11.26 3.41 4.57
N THR A 45 12.42 3.50 5.22
CA THR A 45 12.65 4.33 6.41
C THR A 45 14.08 4.83 6.46
N TRP A 46 14.29 6.03 7.03
CA TRP A 46 15.62 6.61 7.23
C TRP A 46 16.53 5.76 8.11
N SER A 47 15.96 4.94 9.00
CA SER A 47 16.71 4.04 9.88
C SER A 47 17.32 2.81 9.17
N LYS A 48 17.04 2.60 7.88
CA LYS A 48 17.54 1.46 7.10
C LYS A 48 18.21 1.92 5.79
N PRO A 49 19.44 2.46 5.86
CA PRO A 49 20.11 3.06 4.70
C PRO A 49 20.38 2.07 3.55
N ALA A 50 20.54 0.77 3.85
CA ALA A 50 20.67 -0.27 2.84
C ALA A 50 19.48 -0.35 1.85
N SER A 51 18.32 0.20 2.22
CA SER A 51 17.14 0.25 1.35
C SER A 51 17.13 1.43 0.36
N PHE A 52 18.05 2.39 0.46
CA PHE A 52 17.98 3.63 -0.33
C PHE A 52 18.27 3.43 -1.81
N LEU A 53 19.17 2.51 -2.17
CA LEU A 53 19.49 2.22 -3.56
C LEU A 53 18.26 1.67 -4.33
N PRO A 54 17.57 0.62 -3.85
CA PRO A 54 16.35 0.16 -4.51
C PRO A 54 15.22 1.22 -4.45
N VAL A 55 15.10 2.00 -3.37
CA VAL A 55 14.13 3.10 -3.28
C VAL A 55 14.38 4.17 -4.34
N GLY A 56 15.63 4.57 -4.54
CA GLY A 56 16.02 5.53 -5.58
C GLY A 56 15.66 5.03 -6.98
N ALA A 57 16.01 3.77 -7.29
CA ALA A 57 15.68 3.14 -8.57
C ALA A 57 14.17 3.13 -8.85
N PHE A 58 13.36 2.76 -7.85
CA PHE A 58 11.90 2.74 -7.99
C PHE A 58 11.31 4.16 -8.08
N THR A 59 11.88 5.13 -7.39
CA THR A 59 11.42 6.53 -7.47
C THR A 59 11.65 7.11 -8.86
N VAL A 60 12.83 6.88 -9.45
CA VAL A 60 13.15 7.34 -10.80
C VAL A 60 12.31 6.58 -11.84
N GLY A 61 12.18 5.26 -11.72
CA GLY A 61 11.37 4.46 -12.63
C GLY A 61 9.90 4.87 -12.66
N ASN A 62 9.31 5.19 -11.50
CA ASN A 62 7.95 5.73 -11.40
C ASN A 62 7.84 7.10 -12.09
N ALA A 63 8.80 8.00 -11.87
CA ALA A 63 8.83 9.33 -12.49
C ALA A 63 8.94 9.27 -14.02
N LEU A 64 9.58 8.24 -14.55
CA LEU A 64 9.68 7.95 -15.99
C LEU A 64 8.44 7.23 -16.56
N GLY A 65 7.44 6.93 -15.73
CA GLY A 65 6.19 6.31 -16.17
C GLY A 65 6.27 4.81 -16.45
N LEU A 66 7.25 4.10 -15.86
CA LEU A 66 7.34 2.64 -16.03
C LEU A 66 6.11 1.95 -15.39
N PRO A 67 5.36 1.12 -16.14
CA PRO A 67 4.04 0.63 -15.72
C PRO A 67 4.05 -0.34 -14.52
N PHE A 68 5.22 -0.81 -14.09
CA PHE A 68 5.38 -1.77 -12.99
C PHE A 68 6.11 -1.19 -11.78
N VAL A 69 6.41 0.12 -11.80
CA VAL A 69 7.20 0.78 -10.77
C VAL A 69 6.34 1.82 -10.07
N ASP A 70 5.79 1.46 -8.92
CA ASP A 70 5.08 2.41 -8.06
C ASP A 70 6.05 3.15 -7.14
N ARG A 71 5.73 4.42 -6.83
CA ARG A 71 6.52 5.28 -5.96
C ARG A 71 6.66 4.66 -4.57
N PRO A 72 7.89 4.50 -4.03
CA PRO A 72 8.11 4.01 -2.68
C PRO A 72 7.46 4.90 -1.61
N VAL A 73 6.95 4.28 -0.54
CA VAL A 73 6.25 4.96 0.55
C VAL A 73 7.06 4.88 1.84
N GLN A 74 7.18 6.01 2.54
CA GLN A 74 7.85 6.03 3.83
C GLN A 74 6.99 5.34 4.90
N VAL A 75 7.60 4.58 5.82
CA VAL A 75 6.91 3.91 6.94
C VAL A 75 6.03 4.89 7.73
N SER A 76 6.49 6.12 7.93
CA SER A 76 5.73 7.18 8.61
C SER A 76 4.44 7.54 7.86
N THR A 77 4.51 7.70 6.54
CA THR A 77 3.33 7.97 5.69
C THR A 77 2.34 6.82 5.74
N LEU A 78 2.83 5.58 5.62
CA LEU A 78 2.00 4.38 5.74
C LEU A 78 1.28 4.35 7.09
N ALA A 79 2.00 4.51 8.20
CA ALA A 79 1.42 4.49 9.54
C ALA A 79 0.39 5.62 9.75
N LYS A 80 0.73 6.86 9.36
CA LYS A 80 -0.19 8.01 9.44
C LYS A 80 -1.44 7.81 8.60
N SER A 81 -1.31 7.22 7.41
CA SER A 81 -2.47 6.95 6.55
C SER A 81 -3.42 5.91 7.15
N VAL A 82 -2.90 4.87 7.80
CA VAL A 82 -3.73 3.86 8.48
C VAL A 82 -4.51 4.52 9.62
N VAL A 83 -3.83 5.25 10.50
CA VAL A 83 -4.48 5.93 11.62
C VAL A 83 -5.49 6.97 11.14
N GLY A 84 -5.10 7.83 10.19
CA GLY A 84 -5.97 8.86 9.64
C GLY A 84 -7.24 8.29 9.00
N ALA A 85 -7.12 7.21 8.24
CA ALA A 85 -8.27 6.57 7.60
C ALA A 85 -9.23 5.92 8.60
N ILE A 86 -8.69 5.35 9.68
CA ILE A 86 -9.52 4.76 10.74
C ILE A 86 -10.32 5.86 11.44
N LEU A 87 -9.67 6.98 11.77
CA LEU A 87 -10.27 8.10 12.50
C LEU A 87 -11.28 8.90 11.68
N ASP A 88 -11.08 9.04 10.36
CA ASP A 88 -12.03 9.74 9.49
C ASP A 88 -13.13 8.78 8.99
N PRO A 89 -14.40 8.93 9.41
CA PRO A 89 -15.49 8.06 8.98
C PRO A 89 -15.81 8.18 7.48
N LYS A 90 -15.34 9.23 6.79
CA LYS A 90 -15.53 9.43 5.34
C LYS A 90 -14.56 8.59 4.51
N GLU A 91 -13.46 8.13 5.10
CA GLU A 91 -12.46 7.35 4.41
C GLU A 91 -12.89 5.89 4.28
N SER A 92 -12.81 5.36 3.06
CA SER A 92 -13.02 3.93 2.79
C SER A 92 -12.41 3.54 1.44
N GLY A 93 -12.22 2.24 1.24
CA GLY A 93 -11.71 1.66 0.00
C GLY A 93 -10.21 1.44 0.00
N ILE A 94 -9.62 1.49 -1.19
CA ILE A 94 -8.20 1.20 -1.44
C ILE A 94 -7.41 2.49 -1.58
N PHE A 95 -6.32 2.59 -0.84
CA PHE A 95 -5.38 3.71 -0.91
C PHE A 95 -4.06 3.27 -1.53
N ASP A 96 -3.80 3.77 -2.74
CA ASP A 96 -2.47 3.76 -3.34
C ASP A 96 -1.56 4.81 -2.68
N TYR A 97 -0.34 5.00 -3.23
CA TYR A 97 0.61 5.98 -2.67
C TYR A 97 0.03 7.40 -2.57
N LYS A 98 -0.80 7.83 -3.53
CA LYS A 98 -1.43 9.16 -3.53
C LYS A 98 -2.50 9.25 -2.46
N GLY A 99 -3.33 8.21 -2.33
CA GLY A 99 -4.33 8.10 -1.28
C GLY A 99 -3.69 8.14 0.11
N MET A 100 -2.63 7.37 0.32
CA MET A 100 -1.89 7.37 1.58
C MET A 100 -1.28 8.74 1.89
N GLU A 101 -0.64 9.40 0.92
CA GLU A 101 -0.12 10.77 1.10
C GLU A 101 -1.21 11.80 1.40
N ARG A 102 -2.40 11.65 0.81
CA ARG A 102 -3.56 12.52 1.08
C ARG A 102 -4.06 12.34 2.51
N VAL A 103 -4.33 11.11 2.91
CA VAL A 103 -4.85 10.79 4.26
C VAL A 103 -3.83 11.14 5.34
N ALA A 104 -2.55 10.79 5.13
CA ALA A 104 -1.49 11.08 6.09
C ALA A 104 -1.27 12.58 6.34
N ARG A 105 -1.58 13.44 5.36
CA ARG A 105 -1.56 14.91 5.53
C ARG A 105 -2.77 15.43 6.31
N GLY A 106 -3.92 14.76 6.22
CA GLY A 106 -5.14 15.10 6.95
C GLY A 106 -5.14 14.64 8.41
N ALA A 107 -4.45 13.54 8.73
CA ALA A 107 -4.46 12.86 10.04
C ALA A 107 -3.89 13.63 11.25
N GLY A 108 -3.59 14.93 11.12
CA GLY A 108 -3.04 15.78 12.17
C GLY A 108 -3.76 17.13 12.31
N ARG A 109 -4.97 17.24 11.78
CA ARG A 109 -5.92 18.35 11.99
C ARG A 109 -7.12 17.82 12.74
#